data_AF-A0A7Y2NAJ7-F1
#
_entry.id   AF-A0A7Y2NAJ7-F1
#
_cell.length_a   1.000
_cell.length_b   1.000
_cell.length_c   1.000
_cell.angle_alpha   90.00
_cell.angle_beta   90.00
_cell.angle_gamma   90.00
#
_symmetry.space_group_name_H-M   'P 1'
#
loop_
_entity.id
_entity.type
_entity.pdbx_description
1 polymer ?
#
loop_
_entity_poly.entity_id
_entity_poly.type
_entity_poly.pdbx_seq_one_letter_code
_entity_poly.pdbx_strand_id
1 'polypeptide(L)' 'RSPHKQGLFLPGTQIPIFGPDHVAQTKPDYLLILPWNIKDEVMEQMAHIRDWGGKFLVAVPEMQVL' A
#
# COMPACT_ATOMS: atom_id res chain seq x y z
N ARG A 1 6.23 4.99 -9.22
CA ARG A 1 4.98 4.63 -9.93
C ARG A 1 5.30 3.63 -11.05
N SER A 2 4.42 2.64 -11.33
CA SER A 2 4.62 1.63 -12.39
C SER A 2 3.34 1.39 -13.20
N PRO A 3 3.06 2.24 -14.21
CA PRO A 3 1.78 2.21 -14.95
C PRO A 3 1.50 0.86 -15.64
N HIS A 4 2.53 0.19 -16.14
CA HIS A 4 2.42 -1.07 -16.90
C HIS A 4 1.88 -2.26 -16.08
N LYS A 5 1.84 -2.15 -14.76
CA LYS A 5 1.31 -3.19 -13.88
C LYS A 5 -0.17 -2.99 -13.55
N GLN A 6 -0.75 -1.82 -13.84
CA GLN A 6 -2.12 -1.48 -13.48
C GLN A 6 -3.12 -2.25 -14.35
N GLY A 7 -4.22 -2.71 -13.75
CA GLY A 7 -5.25 -3.52 -14.43
C GLY A 7 -4.87 -5.00 -14.61
N LEU A 8 -3.71 -5.42 -14.10
CA LEU A 8 -3.28 -6.81 -14.03
C LEU A 8 -3.50 -7.37 -12.62
N PHE A 9 -3.11 -8.63 -12.42
CA PHE A 9 -3.20 -9.34 -11.14
C PHE A 9 -1.83 -9.79 -10.66
N LEU A 10 -1.63 -9.82 -9.35
CA LEU A 10 -0.46 -10.47 -8.77
C LEU A 10 -0.46 -11.96 -9.10
N PRO A 11 0.68 -12.52 -9.55
CA PRO A 11 0.78 -13.95 -9.84
C PRO A 11 0.60 -14.78 -8.56
N GLY A 12 -0.11 -15.90 -8.66
CA GLY A 12 -0.38 -16.82 -7.55
C GLY A 12 -1.58 -16.42 -6.70
N THR A 13 -1.62 -15.19 -6.17
CA THR A 13 -2.71 -14.74 -5.28
C THR A 13 -3.91 -14.13 -5.99
N GLN A 14 -3.73 -13.74 -7.27
CA GLN A 14 -4.76 -13.06 -8.07
C GLN A 14 -5.29 -11.77 -7.44
N ILE A 15 -4.47 -11.08 -6.62
CA ILE A 15 -4.84 -9.76 -6.07
C ILE A 15 -4.78 -8.73 -7.21
N PRO A 16 -5.83 -7.92 -7.43
CA PRO A 16 -5.84 -6.90 -8.47
C PRO A 16 -4.84 -5.78 -8.19
N ILE A 17 -4.21 -5.27 -9.25
CA ILE A 17 -3.22 -4.18 -9.18
C ILE A 17 -3.89 -2.88 -9.63
N PHE A 18 -4.14 -1.99 -8.67
CA PHE A 18 -4.69 -0.66 -8.91
C PHE A 18 -3.61 0.43 -8.91
N GLY A 19 -3.99 1.63 -9.37
CA GLY A 19 -3.21 2.84 -9.17
C GLY A 19 -3.31 3.36 -7.72
N PRO A 20 -2.41 4.27 -7.29
CA PRO A 20 -2.40 4.82 -5.93
C PRO A 20 -3.71 5.52 -5.56
N ASP A 21 -4.37 6.17 -6.52
CA ASP A 21 -5.62 6.91 -6.30
C ASP A 21 -6.77 6.03 -5.77
N HIS A 22 -6.67 4.70 -5.97
CA HIS A 22 -7.67 3.76 -5.46
C HIS A 22 -7.66 3.65 -3.93
N VAL A 23 -6.55 3.99 -3.28
CA VAL A 23 -6.43 4.00 -1.81
C VAL A 23 -7.39 5.04 -1.21
N ALA A 24 -7.43 6.25 -1.77
CA ALA A 24 -8.33 7.31 -1.30
C ALA A 24 -9.81 6.99 -1.55
N GLN A 25 -10.12 6.17 -2.57
CA GLN A 25 -11.48 5.72 -2.86
C GLN A 25 -11.97 4.64 -1.89
N THR A 26 -11.08 3.71 -1.54
CA THR A 26 -11.43 2.55 -0.69
C THR A 26 -11.24 2.82 0.80
N LYS A 27 -10.42 3.81 1.17
CA LYS A 27 -10.13 4.23 2.55
C LYS A 27 -9.84 3.04 3.47
N PRO A 28 -8.79 2.26 3.20
CA PRO A 28 -8.48 1.08 4.01
C PRO A 28 -8.07 1.45 5.43
N ASP A 29 -8.39 0.57 6.39
CA ASP A 29 -7.91 0.67 7.78
C ASP A 29 -6.39 0.48 7.86
N TYR A 30 -5.85 -0.36 6.98
CA TYR A 30 -4.44 -0.70 6.94
C TYR A 30 -3.89 -0.73 5.51
N LEU A 31 -2.71 -0.14 5.33
CA LEU A 31 -1.92 -0.24 4.10
C LEU A 31 -0.63 -1.05 4.36
N LEU A 32 -0.57 -2.26 3.82
CA LEU A 32 0.60 -3.13 3.88
C LEU A 32 1.64 -2.72 2.84
N ILE A 33 2.82 -2.33 3.32
CA ILE A 33 3.98 -2.00 2.50
C ILE A 33 4.79 -3.28 2.26
N LEU A 34 4.57 -3.91 1.11
CA LEU A 34 5.34 -5.08 0.67
C LEU A 34 6.84 -4.77 0.43
N PRO A 35 7.20 -3.71 -0.34
CA PRO A 35 8.60 -3.31 -0.49
C PRO A 35 9.05 -2.48 0.72
N TRP A 36 9.27 -3.15 1.85
CA TRP A 36 9.63 -2.54 3.13
C TRP A 36 10.92 -1.69 3.07
N ASN A 37 11.78 -1.92 2.07
CA ASN A 37 13.01 -1.18 1.84
C ASN A 37 12.80 0.29 1.44
N ILE A 38 11.61 0.66 0.96
CA ILE A 38 11.24 2.04 0.61
C ILE A 38 10.06 2.54 1.45
N LYS A 39 9.85 1.98 2.65
CA LYS A 39 8.66 2.27 3.47
C LYS A 39 8.48 3.77 3.75
N ASP A 40 9.57 4.49 4.02
CA ASP A 40 9.50 5.90 4.42
C ASP A 40 9.01 6.77 3.25
N GLU A 41 9.50 6.50 2.03
CA GLU A 41 9.03 7.15 0.80
C GLU A 41 7.54 6.83 0.51
N VAL A 42 7.14 5.57 0.71
CA VAL A 42 5.74 5.16 0.54
C VAL A 42 4.83 5.85 1.56
N MET A 43 5.27 5.95 2.82
CA MET A 43 4.52 6.63 3.89
C MET A 43 4.39 8.13 3.62
N GLU A 44 5.43 8.77 3.07
CA GLU A 44 5.38 10.17 2.66
C GLU A 44 4.39 10.38 1.50
N GLN A 45 4.51 9.58 0.43
CA GLN A 45 3.62 9.69 -0.74
C GLN A 45 2.16 9.39 -0.38
N MET A 46 1.91 8.49 0.56
CA MET A 46 0.58 8.04 0.98
C MET A 46 0.13 8.62 2.32
N ALA A 47 0.72 9.73 2.77
CA ALA A 47 0.47 10.30 4.10
C ALA A 47 -1.02 10.61 4.38
N HIS A 48 -1.78 10.92 3.33
CA HIS A 48 -3.23 11.19 3.36
C HIS A 48 -4.07 10.05 3.97
N ILE A 49 -3.53 8.83 4.05
CA ILE A 49 -4.20 7.70 4.72
C ILE A 49 -4.54 7.99 6.19
N ARG A 50 -3.74 8.83 6.84
CA ARG A 50 -3.97 9.22 8.24
C ARG A 50 -5.21 10.08 8.41
N ASP A 51 -5.69 10.75 7.35
CA ASP A 51 -6.84 11.66 7.42
C ASP A 51 -8.15 10.94 7.76
N TRP A 52 -8.24 9.64 7.43
CA TRP A 52 -9.37 8.78 7.83
C TRP A 52 -9.00 7.75 8.92
N GLY A 53 -7.83 7.89 9.54
CA GLY A 53 -7.37 7.00 10.61
C GLY A 53 -6.73 5.69 10.14
N GLY A 54 -6.42 5.56 8.86
CA GLY A 54 -5.70 4.39 8.34
C GLY A 54 -4.25 4.33 8.85
N LYS A 55 -3.70 3.11 8.91
CA LYS A 55 -2.37 2.83 9.47
C LYS A 55 -1.49 2.13 8.46
N PHE A 56 -0.18 2.25 8.61
CA PHE A 56 0.76 1.51 7.78
C PHE A 56 1.17 0.20 8.45
N LEU A 57 1.40 -0.83 7.65
CA LEU A 57 1.89 -2.12 8.10
C LEU A 57 3.14 -2.51 7.33
N VAL A 58 4.10 -3.12 8.02
CA VAL A 58 5.20 -3.87 7.41
C VAL A 58 5.21 -5.29 7.96
N ALA A 59 5.59 -6.25 7.12
CA ALA A 59 5.60 -7.67 7.49
C ALA A 59 7.03 -8.24 7.67
N VAL A 60 8.07 -7.42 7.46
CA VAL A 60 9.48 -7.82 7.53
C VAL A 60 10.26 -6.78 8.31
N PRO A 61 11.14 -7.17 9.26
CA PRO A 61 11.43 -8.55 9.69
C PRO A 61 10.30 -9.20 10.51
N GLU A 62 9.43 -8.39 11.10
CA GLU A 62 8.30 -8.81 11.92
C GLU A 62 7.06 -8.00 11.55
N MET A 63 5.88 -8.50 11.92
CA MET A 63 4.64 -7.78 11.70
C MET A 63 4.54 -6.56 12.61
N GLN A 64 4.55 -5.35 12.05
CA GLN A 64 4.52 -4.11 12.80
C GLN A 64 3.53 -3.10 12.20
N VAL A 65 2.80 -2.43 13.09
CA VAL A 65 1.98 -1.26 12.77
C VAL A 65 2.83 -0.01 12.98
N LEU A 66 2.89 0.87 11.98
CA LEU A 66 3.70 2.10 11.97
C LEU A 66 2.83 3.36 12.16
#